data_AF-A6ICS5-F1
#
_entry.id   AF-A6ICS5-F1
#
_cell.length_a   1.000
_cell.length_b   1.000
_cell.length_c   1.000
_cell.angle_alpha   90.00
_cell.angle_beta   90.00
_cell.angle_gamma   90.00
#
_symmetry.space_group_name_H-M   'P 1'
#
loop_
_entity.id
_entity.type
_entity.pdbx_description
1 polymer ?
#
loop_
_entity_poly.entity_id
_entity_poly.type
_entity_poly.pdbx_seq_one_letter_code
_entity_poly.pdbx_strand_id
1 'polypeptide(L)'
;MHLCHSMSQVKTKLKPNSSESTMSKKQEDTLMKLHNQEVTVFLDSHPPQFTRHQEIWSVLENVWTSIYQNSTDVFQTLDSSSTLTTSKIASFEEAFIYLQKLMVAVKDILEGIQRILAPNSNCQDVETLYNFLIKYEVNKNVRFTAQELYDCVSQTEYREKLTIGCRQLIEMEYTMQQCSASVYMEAASRGWCEGMLNSRT
;
A
#
# COMPACT_ATOMS: atom_id res chain seq x y z
N MET A 1 22.58 7.22 -6.51
CA MET A 1 22.14 8.22 -5.52
C MET A 1 21.60 7.45 -4.31
N HIS A 2 22.02 7.83 -3.10
CA HIS A 2 21.86 7.14 -1.80
C HIS A 2 20.39 6.89 -1.39
N LEU A 3 20.01 5.68 -0.97
CA LEU A 3 19.99 5.11 0.40
C LEU A 3 18.69 5.38 1.17
N CYS A 4 18.03 4.31 1.63
CA CYS A 4 17.47 4.24 2.99
C CYS A 4 17.10 2.79 3.35
N HIS A 5 18.06 2.08 3.95
CA HIS A 5 17.86 0.87 4.75
C HIS A 5 18.02 1.29 6.22
N SER A 6 17.02 1.02 7.09
CA SER A 6 17.17 0.71 8.52
C SER A 6 15.81 0.73 9.23
N MET A 7 15.42 -0.40 9.82
CA MET A 7 14.59 -0.38 11.04
C MET A 7 15.31 -1.18 12.13
N SER A 8 15.75 -0.43 13.14
CA SER A 8 16.45 -0.90 14.33
C SER A 8 15.50 -1.70 15.23
N GLN A 9 15.96 -2.87 15.68
CA GLN A 9 15.33 -3.66 16.74
C GLN A 9 15.62 -3.02 18.10
N VAL A 10 14.59 -2.62 18.84
CA VAL A 10 14.71 -2.28 20.26
C VAL A 10 14.37 -3.54 21.07
N LYS A 11 15.41 -4.28 21.48
CA LYS A 11 15.35 -5.26 22.57
C LYS A 11 15.57 -4.53 23.89
N THR A 12 14.54 -4.28 24.67
CA THR A 12 14.71 -3.88 26.08
C THR A 12 15.04 -5.11 26.93
N LYS A 13 16.32 -5.26 27.26
CA LYS A 13 16.76 -6.10 28.38
C LYS A 13 16.51 -5.37 29.69
N LEU A 14 15.70 -5.93 30.58
CA LEU A 14 15.73 -5.61 32.01
C LEU A 14 16.75 -6.54 32.68
N LYS A 15 17.69 -5.98 33.44
CA LYS A 15 18.63 -6.71 34.32
C LYS A 15 18.37 -6.27 35.78
N PRO A 16 18.51 -7.15 36.78
CA PRO A 16 17.94 -6.96 38.11
C PRO A 16 18.95 -6.31 39.07
N ASN A 17 18.46 -5.49 39.99
CA ASN A 17 19.22 -4.99 41.11
C ASN A 17 18.54 -5.42 42.41
N SER A 18 19.18 -6.36 43.09
CA SER A 18 18.99 -6.69 44.50
C SER A 18 19.55 -5.56 45.37
N SER A 19 18.87 -5.20 46.45
CA SER A 19 19.49 -4.68 47.68
C SER A 19 18.52 -4.80 48.85
N GLU A 20 19.03 -5.45 49.88
CA GLU A 20 18.43 -5.92 51.12
C GLU A 20 18.62 -4.85 52.21
N SER A 21 17.59 -4.55 53.00
CA SER A 21 17.80 -4.10 54.39
C SER A 21 16.59 -4.42 55.28
N THR A 22 16.91 -5.17 56.32
CA THR A 22 16.15 -5.81 57.39
C THR A 22 15.48 -4.82 58.37
N MET A 23 14.26 -5.11 58.85
CA MET A 23 14.01 -5.65 60.21
C MET A 23 12.64 -5.28 60.85
N SER A 24 11.82 -6.31 61.06
CA SER A 24 10.87 -6.58 62.19
C SER A 24 9.65 -5.65 62.42
N LYS A 25 8.43 -6.15 62.71
CA LYS A 25 8.07 -7.26 63.64
C LYS A 25 6.58 -7.68 63.51
N LYS A 26 6.31 -9.00 63.67
CA LYS A 26 5.13 -9.69 64.27
C LYS A 26 3.76 -9.63 63.54
N GLN A 27 2.90 -10.66 63.43
CA GLN A 27 2.67 -11.94 64.16
C GLN A 27 1.67 -12.81 63.30
N GLU A 28 2.03 -14.03 62.86
CA GLU A 28 1.56 -15.39 63.30
C GLU A 28 0.05 -15.68 63.07
N ASP A 29 -0.30 -16.33 61.96
CA ASP A 29 -0.65 -17.76 61.74
C ASP A 29 -2.17 -18.03 61.68
N THR A 30 -2.65 -18.58 60.56
CA THR A 30 -3.53 -19.76 60.53
C THR A 30 -3.48 -20.41 59.14
N LEU A 31 -3.27 -21.71 59.19
CA LEU A 31 -2.97 -22.71 58.18
C LEU A 31 -4.22 -23.19 57.40
N MET A 32 -4.03 -23.46 56.10
CA MET A 32 -4.76 -24.37 55.19
C MET A 32 -6.26 -24.12 54.91
N LYS A 33 -6.58 -23.81 53.64
CA LYS A 33 -7.14 -24.80 52.68
C LYS A 33 -7.18 -24.24 51.26
N LEU A 34 -6.39 -24.84 50.36
CA LEU A 34 -6.55 -24.71 48.91
C LEU A 34 -7.96 -25.18 48.51
N HIS A 35 -8.68 -24.35 47.76
CA HIS A 35 -9.70 -24.84 46.84
C HIS A 35 -9.42 -24.26 45.46
N ASN A 36 -9.05 -25.16 44.55
CA ASN A 36 -8.74 -24.90 43.16
C ASN A 36 -9.97 -24.28 42.48
N GLN A 37 -9.98 -22.96 42.33
CA GLN A 37 -10.77 -22.33 41.28
C GLN A 37 -9.91 -22.38 40.03
N GLU A 38 -10.23 -23.35 39.18
CA GLU A 38 -9.72 -23.46 37.82
C GLU A 38 -10.05 -22.13 37.11
N VAL A 39 -9.08 -21.21 37.11
CA VAL A 39 -9.11 -20.06 36.20
C VAL A 39 -8.89 -20.67 34.84
N THR A 40 -9.99 -21.04 34.19
CA THR A 40 -10.02 -21.18 32.74
C THR A 40 -9.70 -19.80 32.21
N VAL A 41 -8.40 -19.52 32.06
CA VAL A 41 -7.90 -18.47 31.19
C VAL A 41 -8.38 -18.91 29.82
N PHE A 42 -9.56 -18.45 29.44
CA PHE A 42 -9.95 -18.40 28.05
C PHE A 42 -8.91 -17.51 27.38
N LEU A 43 -7.85 -18.15 26.89
CA LEU A 43 -7.02 -17.61 25.83
C LEU A 43 -7.93 -17.60 24.62
N ASP A 44 -8.83 -16.62 24.60
CA ASP A 44 -9.64 -16.30 23.44
C ASP A 44 -8.74 -15.52 22.47
N SER A 45 -7.66 -16.19 22.05
CA SER A 45 -6.84 -15.77 20.93
C SER A 45 -7.60 -16.13 19.66
N HIS A 46 -8.75 -15.50 19.47
CA HIS A 46 -9.27 -15.31 18.13
C HIS A 46 -8.20 -14.50 17.37
N PRO A 47 -7.81 -14.92 16.16
CA PRO A 47 -6.98 -14.04 15.32
C PRO A 47 -7.67 -12.68 15.26
N PRO A 48 -6.92 -11.56 15.30
CA PRO A 48 -7.54 -10.24 15.35
C PRO A 48 -8.53 -10.14 14.20
N GLN A 49 -9.83 -10.03 14.53
CA GLN A 49 -10.83 -9.70 13.52
C GLN A 49 -10.37 -8.39 12.91
N PHE A 50 -10.03 -8.41 11.62
CA PHE A 50 -9.73 -7.19 10.89
C PHE A 50 -10.94 -6.27 11.05
N THR A 51 -10.70 -5.05 11.54
CA THR A 51 -11.76 -4.04 11.53
C THR A 51 -12.09 -3.72 10.08
N ARG A 52 -13.32 -3.29 9.81
CA ARG A 52 -13.76 -2.90 8.45
C ARG A 52 -12.77 -1.94 7.77
N HIS A 53 -12.18 -1.04 8.53
CA HIS A 53 -11.20 -0.07 8.03
C HIS A 53 -9.89 -0.73 7.61
N GLN A 54 -9.43 -1.76 8.32
CA GLN A 54 -8.24 -2.50 7.89
C GLN A 54 -8.49 -3.36 6.65
N GLU A 55 -9.69 -3.92 6.48
CA GLU A 55 -10.06 -4.62 5.24
C GLU A 55 -10.06 -3.66 4.04
N ILE A 56 -10.65 -2.47 4.21
CA ILE A 56 -10.63 -1.40 3.19
C ILE A 56 -9.19 -1.00 2.87
N TRP A 57 -8.38 -0.78 3.91
CA TRP A 57 -6.99 -0.38 3.74
C TRP A 57 -6.16 -1.44 3.03
N SER A 58 -6.37 -2.73 3.35
CA SER A 58 -5.69 -3.83 2.66
C SER A 58 -6.01 -3.86 1.16
N VAL A 59 -7.24 -3.53 0.76
CA VAL A 59 -7.59 -3.40 -0.67
C VAL A 59 -6.79 -2.25 -1.32
N LEU A 60 -6.70 -1.09 -0.66
CA LEU A 60 -5.90 0.03 -1.15
C LEU A 60 -4.41 -0.33 -1.26
N GLU A 61 -3.86 -1.02 -0.25
CA GLU A 61 -2.46 -1.48 -0.26
C GLU A 61 -2.20 -2.48 -1.38
N ASN A 62 -3.13 -3.41 -1.63
CA ASN A 62 -2.99 -4.35 -2.73
C ASN A 62 -2.96 -3.64 -4.09
N VAL A 63 -3.82 -2.65 -4.30
CA VAL A 63 -3.78 -1.80 -5.50
C VAL A 63 -2.44 -1.09 -5.63
N TRP A 64 -1.94 -0.55 -4.51
CA TRP A 64 -0.64 0.11 -4.45
C TRP A 64 0.51 -0.82 -4.86
N THR A 65 0.58 -2.00 -4.25
CA THR A 65 1.59 -3.02 -4.54
C THR A 65 1.51 -3.48 -5.99
N SER A 66 0.31 -3.71 -6.52
CA SER A 66 0.11 -4.08 -7.93
C SER A 66 0.63 -3.00 -8.88
N ILE A 67 0.29 -1.72 -8.67
CA ILE A 67 0.79 -0.62 -9.51
C ILE A 67 2.30 -0.53 -9.47
N TYR A 68 2.88 -0.61 -8.27
CA TYR A 68 4.33 -0.55 -8.11
C TYR A 68 5.02 -1.72 -8.82
N GLN A 69 4.52 -2.94 -8.67
CA GLN A 69 5.06 -4.10 -9.35
C GLN A 69 4.92 -3.98 -10.86
N ASN A 70 3.74 -3.62 -11.34
CA ASN A 70 3.46 -3.42 -12.77
C ASN A 70 4.38 -2.35 -13.36
N SER A 71 4.62 -1.23 -12.64
CA SER A 71 5.53 -0.19 -13.08
C SER A 71 6.98 -0.67 -13.16
N THR A 72 7.41 -1.50 -12.20
CA THR A 72 8.76 -2.07 -12.17
C THR A 72 8.96 -3.00 -13.36
N ASP A 73 8.00 -3.89 -13.64
CA ASP A 73 8.04 -4.82 -14.76
C ASP A 73 8.08 -4.04 -16.11
N VAL A 74 7.28 -2.99 -16.25
CA VAL A 74 7.28 -2.10 -17.43
C VAL A 74 8.61 -1.40 -17.62
N PHE A 75 9.12 -0.72 -16.58
CA PHE A 75 10.37 0.02 -16.69
C PHE A 75 11.56 -0.87 -16.98
N GLN A 76 11.62 -2.07 -16.38
CA GLN A 76 12.66 -3.05 -16.68
C GLN A 76 12.61 -3.54 -18.13
N THR A 77 11.42 -3.70 -18.71
CA THR A 77 11.26 -4.17 -20.10
C THR A 77 11.58 -3.07 -21.11
N LEU A 78 11.26 -1.82 -20.79
CA LEU A 78 11.51 -0.67 -21.65
C LEU A 78 12.96 -0.17 -21.54
N ASP A 79 13.65 -0.49 -20.45
CA ASP A 79 15.08 -0.23 -20.31
C ASP A 79 15.88 -1.19 -21.20
N SER A 80 16.32 -0.67 -22.35
CA SER A 80 17.14 -1.39 -23.33
C SER A 80 18.50 -1.84 -22.77
N SER A 81 18.92 -1.34 -21.60
CA SER A 81 20.18 -1.71 -20.94
C SER A 81 20.04 -2.81 -19.88
N SER A 82 18.80 -3.19 -19.53
CA SER A 82 18.54 -4.20 -18.51
C SER A 82 18.84 -5.61 -19.04
N THR A 83 19.87 -6.25 -18.49
CA THR A 83 20.17 -7.67 -18.71
C THR A 83 19.31 -8.60 -17.85
N LEU A 84 18.43 -8.03 -17.01
CA LEU A 84 17.60 -8.77 -16.07
C LEU A 84 16.29 -9.20 -16.75
N THR A 85 16.26 -10.44 -17.24
CA THR A 85 15.08 -11.08 -17.86
C THR A 85 14.09 -11.61 -16.82
N THR A 86 13.74 -10.81 -15.81
CA THR A 86 12.70 -11.15 -14.83
C THR A 86 11.33 -10.57 -15.16
N SER A 87 11.23 -9.76 -16.22
CA SER A 87 9.96 -9.16 -16.61
C SER A 87 8.98 -10.22 -17.12
N LYS A 88 7.72 -10.09 -16.69
CA LYS A 88 6.59 -10.90 -17.17
C LYS A 88 6.08 -10.44 -18.54
N ILE A 89 6.52 -9.29 -19.03
CA ILE A 89 6.05 -8.70 -20.28
C ILE A 89 6.89 -9.24 -21.43
N ALA A 90 6.24 -9.78 -22.47
CA ALA A 90 6.90 -10.59 -23.48
C ALA A 90 7.65 -9.77 -24.53
N SER A 91 7.32 -8.49 -24.68
CA SER A 91 7.92 -7.62 -25.70
C SER A 91 7.95 -6.15 -25.31
N PHE A 92 8.80 -5.39 -26.00
CA PHE A 92 8.89 -3.94 -25.86
C PHE A 92 7.58 -3.22 -26.23
N GLU A 93 6.92 -3.61 -27.33
CA GLU A 93 5.65 -3.02 -27.77
C GLU A 93 4.55 -3.25 -26.73
N GLU A 94 4.46 -4.47 -26.19
CA GLU A 94 3.53 -4.80 -25.14
C GLU A 94 3.80 -3.98 -23.87
N ALA A 95 5.08 -3.80 -23.49
CA ALA A 95 5.46 -2.97 -22.36
C ALA A 95 5.09 -1.50 -22.57
N PHE A 96 5.21 -0.98 -23.79
CA PHE A 96 4.81 0.38 -24.10
C PHE A 96 3.29 0.57 -24.05
N ILE A 97 2.51 -0.35 -24.62
CA ILE A 97 1.04 -0.33 -24.51
C ILE A 97 0.61 -0.43 -23.04
N TYR A 98 1.29 -1.27 -22.25
CA TYR A 98 1.00 -1.45 -20.85
C TYR A 98 1.37 -0.20 -20.02
N LEU A 99 2.48 0.48 -20.34
CA LEU A 99 2.84 1.78 -19.76
C LEU A 99 1.71 2.80 -19.96
N GLN A 100 1.16 2.92 -21.18
CA GLN A 100 0.06 3.84 -21.46
C GLN A 100 -1.18 3.54 -20.61
N LYS A 101 -1.54 2.25 -20.47
CA LYS A 101 -2.67 1.82 -19.62
C LYS A 101 -2.41 2.14 -18.15
N LEU A 102 -1.21 1.88 -17.67
CA LEU A 102 -0.82 2.10 -16.29
C LEU A 102 -0.81 3.61 -15.94
N MET A 103 -0.38 4.46 -16.87
CA MET A 103 -0.46 5.92 -16.73
C MET A 103 -1.92 6.40 -16.56
N VAL A 104 -2.86 5.84 -17.33
CA VAL A 104 -4.29 6.17 -17.17
C VAL A 104 -4.79 5.73 -15.79
N ALA A 105 -4.47 4.51 -15.36
CA ALA A 105 -4.88 4.00 -14.05
C ALA A 105 -4.31 4.84 -12.89
N VAL A 106 -3.03 5.22 -12.96
CA VAL A 106 -2.37 6.09 -11.97
C VAL A 106 -3.05 7.46 -11.90
N LYS A 107 -3.40 8.05 -13.05
CA LYS A 107 -4.14 9.31 -13.11
C LYS A 107 -5.52 9.21 -12.47
N ASP A 108 -6.28 8.17 -12.79
CA ASP A 108 -7.63 7.97 -12.25
C ASP A 108 -7.61 7.84 -10.71
N ILE A 109 -6.64 7.09 -10.17
CA ILE A 109 -6.46 6.96 -8.72
C ILE A 109 -6.05 8.30 -8.09
N LEU A 110 -5.08 8.99 -8.69
CA LEU A 110 -4.61 10.28 -8.19
C LEU A 110 -5.76 11.27 -8.10
N GLU A 111 -6.58 11.34 -9.15
CA GLU A 111 -7.75 12.20 -9.19
C GLU A 111 -8.75 11.86 -8.07
N GLY A 112 -8.98 10.57 -7.82
CA GLY A 112 -9.82 10.11 -6.72
C GLY A 112 -9.26 10.49 -5.34
N ILE A 113 -7.97 10.24 -5.09
CA ILE A 113 -7.33 10.54 -3.81
C ILE A 113 -7.26 12.05 -3.57
N GLN A 114 -6.95 12.85 -4.58
CA GLN A 114 -6.86 14.31 -4.45
C GLN A 114 -8.21 14.94 -4.08
N ARG A 115 -9.33 14.41 -4.62
CA ARG A 115 -10.67 14.85 -4.18
C ARG A 115 -10.92 14.54 -2.71
N ILE A 116 -10.53 13.35 -2.25
CA ILE A 116 -10.68 12.94 -0.84
C ILE A 116 -9.83 13.81 0.10
N LEU A 117 -8.61 14.17 -0.33
CA LEU A 117 -7.69 14.98 0.47
C LEU A 117 -8.02 16.48 0.45
N ALA A 118 -9.01 16.92 -0.33
CA ALA A 118 -9.46 18.29 -0.32
C ALA A 118 -9.99 18.70 1.07
N PRO A 119 -9.83 19.96 1.51
CA PRO A 119 -10.24 20.41 2.85
C PRO A 119 -11.73 20.24 3.18
N ASN A 120 -12.59 20.18 2.16
CA ASN A 120 -14.05 20.07 2.31
C ASN A 120 -14.61 18.78 1.68
N SER A 121 -13.81 17.72 1.67
CA SER A 121 -14.22 16.45 1.07
C SER A 121 -15.44 15.85 1.77
N ASN A 122 -16.37 15.34 0.98
CA ASN A 122 -17.59 14.67 1.41
C ASN A 122 -17.72 13.27 0.76
N CYS A 123 -18.80 12.55 1.08
CA CYS A 123 -19.01 11.18 0.59
C CYS A 123 -19.11 11.07 -0.94
N GLN A 124 -19.42 12.14 -1.68
CA GLN A 124 -19.41 12.09 -3.15
C GLN A 124 -17.98 12.07 -3.70
N ASP A 125 -17.04 12.68 -2.99
CA ASP A 125 -15.64 12.79 -3.43
C ASP A 125 -14.89 11.44 -3.41
N VAL A 126 -15.39 10.46 -2.65
CA VAL A 126 -14.85 9.10 -2.65
C VAL A 126 -15.37 8.25 -3.81
N GLU A 127 -16.41 8.68 -4.52
CA GLU A 127 -17.01 7.88 -5.59
C GLU A 127 -16.03 7.59 -6.71
N THR A 128 -15.19 8.55 -7.10
CA THR A 128 -14.18 8.34 -8.14
C THR A 128 -13.22 7.21 -7.75
N LEU A 129 -12.68 7.24 -6.53
CA LEU A 129 -11.78 6.20 -6.04
C LEU A 129 -12.52 4.86 -5.89
N TYR A 130 -13.73 4.88 -5.34
CA TYR A 130 -14.55 3.67 -5.19
C TYR A 130 -14.84 3.00 -6.55
N ASN A 131 -15.26 3.80 -7.54
CA ASN A 131 -15.54 3.34 -8.90
C ASN A 131 -14.30 2.80 -9.61
N PHE A 132 -13.13 3.36 -9.30
CA PHE A 132 -11.87 2.80 -9.74
C PHE A 132 -11.63 1.43 -9.09
N LEU A 133 -11.75 1.32 -7.76
CA LEU A 133 -11.47 0.07 -7.02
C LEU A 133 -12.36 -1.09 -7.45
N ILE A 134 -13.63 -0.84 -7.79
CA ILE A 134 -14.53 -1.89 -8.31
C ILE A 134 -14.20 -2.30 -9.76
N LYS A 135 -13.60 -1.40 -10.55
CA LYS A 135 -13.21 -1.65 -11.95
C LYS A 135 -11.81 -2.23 -12.08
N TYR A 136 -10.90 -1.87 -11.18
CA TYR A 136 -9.48 -2.20 -11.25
C TYR A 136 -9.25 -3.67 -10.84
N GLU A 137 -9.12 -4.48 -11.89
CA GLU A 137 -8.48 -5.80 -11.96
C GLU A 137 -9.05 -7.01 -11.20
N VAL A 138 -9.92 -6.90 -10.18
CA VAL A 138 -10.60 -8.10 -9.63
C VAL A 138 -11.82 -7.74 -8.78
N ASN A 139 -13.01 -7.86 -9.38
CA ASN A 139 -14.34 -7.63 -8.78
C ASN A 139 -14.71 -8.60 -7.61
N LYS A 140 -13.72 -9.18 -6.92
CA LYS A 140 -13.89 -10.25 -5.93
C LYS A 140 -13.62 -9.80 -4.49
N ASN A 141 -12.93 -8.68 -4.29
CA ASN A 141 -12.40 -8.30 -2.97
C ASN A 141 -12.98 -7.01 -2.40
N VAL A 142 -13.61 -6.15 -3.21
CA VAL A 142 -14.31 -4.98 -2.68
C VAL A 142 -15.64 -5.45 -2.08
N ARG A 143 -15.65 -5.65 -0.76
CA ARG A 143 -16.82 -6.04 0.03
C ARG A 143 -17.33 -4.89 0.90
N PHE A 144 -17.03 -3.66 0.51
CA PHE A 144 -17.41 -2.44 1.22
C PHE A 144 -18.11 -1.47 0.28
N THR A 145 -18.85 -0.55 0.87
CA THR A 145 -19.58 0.52 0.19
C THR A 145 -18.73 1.78 0.07
N ALA A 146 -19.14 2.71 -0.79
CA ALA A 146 -18.51 4.04 -0.86
C ALA A 146 -18.58 4.78 0.48
N GLN A 147 -19.69 4.63 1.23
CA GLN A 147 -19.81 5.23 2.57
C GLN A 147 -18.78 4.67 3.55
N GLU A 148 -18.61 3.33 3.60
CA GLU A 148 -17.60 2.72 4.48
C GLU A 148 -16.17 3.14 4.07
N LEU A 149 -15.91 3.32 2.77
CA LEU A 149 -14.66 3.90 2.29
C LEU A 149 -14.48 5.32 2.81
N TYR A 150 -15.50 6.18 2.71
CA TYR A 150 -15.48 7.55 3.25
C TYR A 150 -15.22 7.57 4.75
N ASP A 151 -15.92 6.76 5.52
CA ASP A 151 -15.78 6.68 6.98
C ASP A 151 -14.35 6.26 7.37
N CYS A 152 -13.78 5.31 6.62
CA CYS A 152 -12.39 4.87 6.79
C CYS A 152 -11.39 6.00 6.50
N VAL A 153 -11.45 6.61 5.31
CA VAL A 153 -10.46 7.61 4.86
C VAL A 153 -10.61 8.98 5.54
N SER A 154 -11.74 9.20 6.23
CA SER A 154 -11.97 10.38 7.07
C SER A 154 -11.21 10.30 8.41
N GLN A 155 -10.78 9.12 8.85
CA GLN A 155 -9.96 9.02 10.05
C GLN A 155 -8.55 9.55 9.79
N THR A 156 -8.01 10.32 10.73
CA THR A 156 -6.70 10.96 10.62
C THR A 156 -5.60 9.99 10.18
N GLU A 157 -5.54 8.79 10.77
CA GLU A 157 -4.53 7.78 10.43
C GLU A 157 -4.56 7.39 8.94
N TYR A 158 -5.74 7.05 8.40
CA TYR A 158 -5.87 6.64 7.00
C TYR A 158 -5.72 7.82 6.04
N ARG A 159 -6.14 9.02 6.45
CA ARG A 159 -5.96 10.25 5.68
C ARG A 159 -4.48 10.61 5.53
N GLU A 160 -3.68 10.43 6.59
CA GLU A 160 -2.22 10.59 6.54
C GLU A 160 -1.57 9.57 5.61
N LYS A 161 -1.97 8.30 5.70
CA LYS A 161 -1.47 7.26 4.78
C LYS A 161 -1.83 7.55 3.32
N LEU A 162 -3.06 7.99 3.04
CA LEU A 162 -3.48 8.45 1.71
C LEU A 162 -2.65 9.64 1.23
N THR A 163 -2.29 10.56 2.11
CA THR A 163 -1.45 11.71 1.75
C THR A 163 -0.05 11.26 1.34
N ILE A 164 0.53 10.29 2.06
CA ILE A 164 1.81 9.69 1.70
C ILE A 164 1.71 8.98 0.34
N GLY A 165 0.69 8.14 0.16
CA GLY A 165 0.41 7.50 -1.11
C GLY A 165 0.28 8.51 -2.24
N CYS A 166 -0.61 9.50 -2.13
CA CYS A 166 -0.80 10.54 -3.14
C CYS A 166 0.52 11.14 -3.66
N ARG A 167 1.46 11.47 -2.77
CA ARG A 167 2.78 11.98 -3.15
C ARG A 167 3.61 10.97 -3.96
N GLN A 168 3.62 9.71 -3.55
CA GLN A 168 4.31 8.64 -4.26
C GLN A 168 3.70 8.36 -5.64
N LEU A 169 2.37 8.42 -5.78
CA LEU A 169 1.71 8.28 -7.09
C LEU A 169 2.03 9.47 -8.01
N ILE A 170 2.13 10.70 -7.49
CA ILE A 170 2.53 11.87 -8.29
C ILE A 170 3.94 11.68 -8.85
N GLU A 171 4.88 11.21 -8.02
CA GLU A 171 6.25 10.91 -8.45
C GLU A 171 6.28 9.78 -9.50
N MET A 172 5.46 8.74 -9.29
CA MET A 172 5.31 7.65 -10.24
C MET A 172 4.72 8.12 -11.57
N GLU A 173 3.67 8.94 -11.55
CA GLU A 173 3.05 9.52 -12.74
C GLU A 173 4.09 10.31 -13.56
N TYR A 174 4.86 11.18 -12.90
CA TYR A 174 5.93 11.94 -13.53
C TYR A 174 6.97 11.00 -14.18
N THR A 175 7.40 9.97 -13.45
CA THR A 175 8.38 8.99 -13.95
C THR A 175 7.85 8.24 -15.17
N MET A 176 6.58 7.81 -15.15
CA MET A 176 5.95 7.15 -16.30
C MET A 176 5.85 8.09 -17.52
N GLN A 177 5.52 9.36 -17.32
CA GLN A 177 5.49 10.36 -18.39
C GLN A 177 6.86 10.56 -19.03
N GLN A 178 7.93 10.67 -18.22
CA GLN A 178 9.31 10.78 -18.72
C GLN A 178 9.75 9.52 -19.47
N CYS A 179 9.43 8.34 -18.94
CA CYS A 179 9.69 7.06 -19.61
C CYS A 179 8.99 6.99 -20.97
N SER A 180 7.70 7.34 -21.02
CA SER A 180 6.93 7.36 -22.26
C SER A 180 7.52 8.31 -23.30
N ALA A 181 7.95 9.50 -22.89
CA ALA A 181 8.57 10.47 -23.79
C ALA A 181 9.92 9.97 -24.32
N SER A 182 10.75 9.39 -23.46
CA SER A 182 12.04 8.80 -23.84
C SER A 182 11.87 7.65 -24.83
N VAL A 183 10.96 6.72 -24.56
CA VAL A 183 10.64 5.59 -25.45
C VAL A 183 10.13 6.07 -26.80
N TYR A 184 9.29 7.10 -26.83
CA TYR A 184 8.80 7.68 -28.08
C TYR A 184 9.94 8.28 -28.91
N MET A 185 10.85 9.02 -28.28
CA MET A 185 12.02 9.61 -28.96
C MET A 185 12.96 8.53 -29.50
N GLU A 186 13.16 7.43 -28.77
CA GLU A 186 13.98 6.30 -29.21
C GLU A 186 13.31 5.48 -30.33
N ALA A 187 11.99 5.30 -30.28
CA ALA A 187 11.24 4.68 -31.38
C ALA A 187 11.32 5.53 -32.66
N ALA A 188 11.26 6.86 -32.52
CA ALA A 188 11.41 7.78 -33.65
C ALA A 188 12.84 7.75 -34.22
N SER A 189 13.88 7.72 -33.36
CA SER A 189 15.29 7.64 -33.80
C SER A 189 15.61 6.34 -34.54
N ARG A 190 14.90 5.25 -34.22
CA ARG A 190 15.02 3.93 -34.85
C ARG A 190 14.09 3.71 -36.05
N GLY A 191 13.30 4.72 -36.44
CA GLY A 191 12.40 4.67 -37.61
C GLY A 191 11.09 3.90 -37.38
N TRP A 192 10.69 3.63 -36.14
CA TRP A 192 9.47 2.86 -35.84
C TRP A 192 8.19 3.71 -35.94
N CYS A 193 8.30 5.04 -35.85
CA CYS A 193 7.14 5.95 -35.81
C CYS A 193 6.46 6.21 -37.17
N GLU A 194 7.03 5.78 -38.30
CA GLU A 194 6.42 6.02 -39.64
C GLU A 194 5.13 5.20 -39.86
N GLY A 195 4.89 4.11 -39.12
CA GLY A 195 3.74 3.22 -39.32
C GLY A 195 2.51 3.49 -38.43
N MET A 196 2.65 4.16 -37.28
CA MET A 196 1.55 4.32 -36.31
C MET A 196 0.58 5.47 -36.63
N LEU A 197 0.93 6.35 -37.57
CA LEU A 197 0.10 7.50 -37.97
C LEU A 197 -0.87 7.20 -39.13
N ASN A 198 -0.76 6.03 -39.80
CA ASN A 198 -1.52 5.73 -41.01
C ASN A 198 -2.78 4.86 -40.82
N SER A 199 -3.19 4.54 -39.59
CA SER A 199 -4.36 3.68 -39.34
C SER A 199 -5.61 4.40 -38.81
N ARG A 200 -5.65 5.73 -38.86
CA ARG A 200 -6.88 6.51 -38.61
C ARG A 200 -7.23 7.36 -39.83
N THR A 201 -7.82 6.69 -40.83
CA THR A 201 -8.70 7.29 -41.84
C THR A 201 -10.02 6.56 -41.77
#